data_AF-A0A852BZQ6-F1
#
_entry.id   AF-A0A852BZQ6-F1
#
_cell.length_a   1.000
_cell.length_b   1.000
_cell.length_c   1.000
_cell.angle_alpha   90.00
_cell.angle_beta   90.00
_cell.angle_gamma   90.00
#
_symmetry.space_group_name_H-M   'P 1'
#
loop_
_entity.id
_entity.type
_entity.pdbx_description
1 polymer ?
#
loop_
_entity_poly.entity_id
_entity_poly.type
_entity_poly.pdbx_seq_one_letter_code
_entity_poly.pdbx_strand_id
1 'polypeptide(L)'
;ACSEFSRSSCEECLQNVSCLWCSTNKTCVDYPVRSFLPPASLCSLSRARWGACWMNFEALIIAIAVVAGLLLVSAAAFCCYCCYCRR
;
A
#
# COMPACT_ATOMS: atom_id res chain seq x y z
N ALA A 1 -3.61 -21.45 1.02
CA ALA A 1 -4.11 -20.28 0.23
C ALA A 1 -4.55 -19.19 1.21
N CYS A 2 -4.48 -17.90 0.88
CA CYS A 2 -4.80 -16.83 1.84
C CYS A 2 -6.22 -16.95 2.43
N SER A 3 -7.15 -17.54 1.68
CA SER A 3 -8.53 -17.82 2.12
C SER A 3 -8.66 -18.68 3.37
N GLU A 4 -7.67 -19.50 3.71
CA GLU A 4 -7.68 -20.35 4.92
C GLU A 4 -7.65 -19.52 6.22
N PHE A 5 -7.11 -18.30 6.15
CA PHE A 5 -7.09 -17.33 7.25
C PHE A 5 -8.33 -16.42 7.26
N SER A 6 -9.35 -16.73 6.46
CA SER A 6 -10.62 -15.99 6.57
C SER A 6 -11.25 -16.25 7.95
N ARG A 7 -11.68 -15.18 8.61
CA ARG A 7 -12.17 -15.14 10.01
C ARG A 7 -11.12 -15.31 11.11
N SER A 8 -9.82 -15.34 10.78
CA SER A 8 -8.74 -15.28 11.78
C SER A 8 -8.40 -13.82 12.17
N SER A 9 -7.23 -13.62 12.76
CA SER A 9 -6.67 -12.27 12.97
C SER A 9 -6.09 -11.69 11.68
N CYS A 10 -6.05 -10.37 11.62
CA CYS A 10 -5.44 -9.62 10.52
C CYS A 10 -3.93 -9.88 10.44
N GLU A 11 -3.29 -10.03 11.60
CA GLU A 11 -1.87 -10.32 11.76
C GLU A 11 -1.51 -11.70 11.18
N GLU A 12 -2.35 -12.72 11.38
CA GLU A 12 -2.18 -14.03 10.72
C GLU A 12 -2.34 -13.94 9.21
N CYS A 13 -3.36 -13.24 8.72
CA CYS A 13 -3.57 -13.07 7.28
C CYS A 13 -2.37 -12.36 6.61
N LEU A 14 -1.85 -11.32 7.25
CA LEU A 14 -0.80 -10.47 6.71
C LEU A 14 0.62 -10.95 7.01
N GLN A 15 0.80 -12.16 7.54
CA GLN A 15 2.13 -12.79 7.61
C GLN A 15 2.79 -12.89 6.23
N ASN A 16 1.97 -13.06 5.19
CA ASN A 16 2.43 -13.09 3.82
C ASN A 16 1.97 -11.84 3.06
N VAL A 17 2.92 -11.16 2.40
CA VAL A 17 2.64 -9.99 1.54
C VAL A 17 1.84 -10.33 0.29
N SER A 18 1.66 -11.62 -0.02
CA SER A 18 0.77 -12.05 -1.10
C SER A 18 -0.70 -12.04 -0.68
N CYS A 19 -1.01 -11.85 0.60
CA CYS A 19 -2.37 -11.82 1.12
C CYS A 19 -2.86 -10.39 1.38
N LEU A 20 -4.17 -10.19 1.26
CA LEU A 20 -4.88 -8.96 1.55
C LEU A 20 -6.01 -9.23 2.55
N TRP A 21 -6.10 -8.39 3.57
CA TRP A 21 -7.14 -8.48 4.59
C TRP A 21 -8.22 -7.43 4.35
N CYS A 22 -9.49 -7.85 4.37
CA CYS A 22 -10.63 -6.94 4.30
C CYS A 22 -11.34 -6.84 5.65
N SER A 23 -11.32 -5.65 6.26
CA SER A 23 -11.96 -5.42 7.56
C SER A 23 -13.48 -5.51 7.54
N THR A 24 -14.11 -5.31 6.37
CA THR A 24 -15.59 -5.31 6.24
C THR A 24 -16.18 -6.67 6.56
N ASN A 25 -15.67 -7.72 5.91
CA ASN A 25 -16.17 -9.08 6.05
C ASN A 25 -15.22 -9.99 6.86
N LYS A 26 -14.11 -9.46 7.36
CA LYS A 26 -13.03 -10.22 8.03
C LYS A 26 -12.55 -11.39 7.17
N THR A 27 -12.33 -11.11 5.89
CA THR A 27 -11.89 -12.08 4.90
C THR A 27 -10.43 -11.83 4.55
N CYS A 28 -9.69 -12.93 4.39
CA CYS A 28 -8.33 -12.92 3.88
C CYS A 28 -8.37 -13.50 2.47
N VAL A 29 -7.83 -12.77 1.49
CA VAL A 29 -7.85 -13.18 0.07
C VAL A 29 -6.46 -12.98 -0.53
N ASP A 30 -6.15 -13.72 -1.58
CA ASP A 30 -4.91 -13.48 -2.33
C ASP A 30 -4.97 -12.10 -2.99
N TYR A 31 -3.91 -11.32 -2.80
CA TYR A 31 -3.78 -10.01 -3.42
C TYR A 31 -3.57 -10.20 -4.93
N PRO A 32 -4.42 -9.60 -5.78
CA PRO A 32 -4.30 -9.75 -7.22
C PRO A 32 -3.09 -8.95 -7.72
N VAL A 33 -1.90 -9.55 -7.74
CA VAL A 33 -0.63 -8.94 -8.21
C VAL A 33 -0.69 -8.39 -9.64
N ARG A 34 -1.67 -8.82 -10.44
CA ARG A 34 -1.92 -8.29 -11.79
C ARG A 34 -2.53 -6.88 -11.78
N SER A 35 -3.10 -6.48 -10.64
CA SER A 35 -3.82 -5.23 -10.45
C SER A 35 -3.09 -4.40 -9.39
N PHE A 36 -2.50 -3.28 -9.78
CA PHE A 36 -1.78 -2.40 -8.84
C PHE A 36 -2.68 -1.91 -7.69
N LEU A 37 -3.99 -1.76 -7.94
CA LEU A 37 -4.98 -1.52 -6.91
C LEU A 37 -5.94 -2.71 -6.82
N PRO A 38 -6.25 -3.18 -5.60
CA PRO A 38 -7.31 -4.15 -5.44
C PRO A 38 -8.65 -3.51 -5.88
N PRO A 39 -9.49 -4.22 -6.64
CA PRO A 39 -10.79 -3.70 -7.04
C PRO A 39 -11.63 -3.34 -5.82
N ALA A 40 -12.32 -2.18 -5.88
CA ALA A 40 -13.23 -1.75 -4.81
C ALA A 40 -14.39 -2.74 -4.56
N SER A 41 -14.69 -3.58 -5.55
CA SER A 41 -15.66 -4.68 -5.45
C SER A 41 -15.23 -5.80 -4.49
N LEU A 42 -13.92 -6.02 -4.31
CA LEU A 42 -13.41 -6.96 -3.31
C LEU A 42 -13.42 -6.35 -1.91
N CYS A 43 -12.91 -5.12 -1.78
CA CYS A 43 -12.93 -4.36 -0.53
C CYS A 43 -12.68 -2.89 -0.82
N SER A 44 -13.27 -1.99 -0.03
CA SER A 44 -12.91 -0.57 -0.11
C SER A 44 -11.46 -0.36 0.34
N LEU A 45 -10.73 0.50 -0.36
CA LEU A 45 -9.32 0.82 -0.05
C LEU A 45 -9.11 1.27 1.41
N SER A 46 -10.07 2.00 1.98
CA SER A 46 -10.04 2.46 3.36
C SER A 46 -10.12 1.33 4.41
N ARG A 47 -10.65 0.16 4.03
CA ARG A 47 -10.80 -1.03 4.90
C ARG A 47 -9.92 -2.21 4.52
N ALA A 48 -9.33 -2.16 3.33
CA ALA A 48 -8.33 -3.11 2.87
C ALA A 48 -7.01 -2.83 3.59
N ARG A 49 -6.34 -3.89 4.04
CA ARG A 49 -5.02 -3.84 4.69
C ARG A 49 -4.08 -4.78 3.98
N TRP A 50 -2.85 -4.33 3.76
CA TRP A 50 -1.83 -5.08 3.02
C TRP A 50 -0.47 -4.85 3.68
N GLY A 51 0.25 -5.94 3.96
CA GLY A 51 1.53 -5.96 4.66
C GLY A 51 1.47 -5.60 6.16
N ALA A 52 0.63 -4.65 6.55
CA ALA A 52 0.51 -4.18 7.92
C ALA A 52 -0.97 -4.00 8.34
N CYS A 53 -1.32 -4.40 9.56
CA CYS A 53 -2.71 -4.31 10.01
C CYS A 53 -3.13 -2.94 10.57
N TRP A 54 -2.16 -2.19 11.10
CA TRP A 54 -2.40 -0.88 11.69
C TRP A 54 -2.64 0.22 10.64
N MET A 55 -2.38 -0.06 9.37
CA MET A 55 -2.53 0.87 8.25
C MET A 55 -3.44 0.28 7.15
N ASN A 56 -4.25 1.14 6.55
CA ASN A 56 -5.09 0.76 5.41
C ASN A 56 -4.37 1.03 4.08
N PHE A 57 -4.91 0.44 3.02
CA PHE A 57 -4.35 0.51 1.68
C PHE A 57 -4.32 1.95 1.14
N GLU A 58 -5.34 2.74 1.50
CA GLU A 58 -5.42 4.17 1.18
C GLU A 58 -4.25 4.96 1.77
N ALA A 59 -4.00 4.84 3.09
CA ALA A 59 -2.89 5.53 3.74
C ALA A 59 -1.52 5.08 3.19
N LEU A 60 -1.39 3.79 2.84
CA LEU A 60 -0.17 3.28 2.24
C LEU A 60 0.13 3.93 0.88
N ILE A 61 -0.88 4.06 0.01
CA ILE A 61 -0.70 4.74 -1.29
C ILE A 61 -0.29 6.19 -1.08
N ILE A 62 -0.95 6.90 -0.16
CA ILE A 62 -0.61 8.29 0.16
C ILE A 62 0.84 8.40 0.64
N ALA A 63 1.28 7.51 1.53
CA ALA A 63 2.65 7.50 2.04
C ALA A 63 3.68 7.30 0.91
N ILE A 64 3.45 6.34 0.00
CA ILE A 64 4.33 6.10 -1.15
C ILE A 64 4.36 7.33 -2.08
N ALA A 65 3.20 7.94 -2.34
CA ALA A 65 3.11 9.13 -3.18
C ALA A 65 3.87 10.33 -2.58
N VAL A 66 3.77 10.54 -1.27
CA VAL A 66 4.51 11.61 -0.57
C VAL A 66 6.02 11.37 -0.62
N VAL A 67 6.48 10.15 -0.34
CA VAL A 67 7.91 9.81 -0.41
C VAL A 67 8.45 10.00 -1.82
N ALA A 68 7.74 9.51 -2.84
CA ALA A 68 8.13 9.71 -4.24
C ALA A 68 8.16 11.20 -4.62
N GLY A 69 7.16 11.98 -4.20
CA GLY A 69 7.11 13.42 -4.42
C GLY A 69 8.29 14.16 -3.77
N LEU A 70 8.64 13.83 -2.54
CA LEU A 70 9.80 14.41 -1.85
C LEU A 70 11.12 14.07 -2.55
N LEU A 71 11.28 12.84 -3.04
CA LEU A 71 12.46 12.45 -3.82
C LEU A 71 12.57 13.24 -5.12
N LEU A 72 11.45 13.41 -5.84
CA LEU A 72 11.43 14.21 -7.08
C LEU A 72 11.73 15.69 -6.82
N VAL A 73 11.12 16.29 -5.80
CA VAL A 73 11.35 17.69 -5.43
C VAL A 73 12.79 17.91 -4.96
N SER A 74 13.31 17.03 -4.11
CA SER A 74 14.70 17.13 -3.63
C SER A 74 15.71 16.98 -4.76
N ALA A 75 15.51 16.02 -5.67
CA ALA A 75 16.35 15.86 -6.85
C ALA A 75 16.26 17.08 -7.77
N ALA A 76 15.06 17.61 -8.03
CA ALA A 76 14.87 18.80 -8.86
C ALA A 76 15.53 20.04 -8.22
N ALA A 77 15.35 20.25 -6.93
CA ALA A 77 15.96 21.35 -6.19
C ALA A 77 17.50 21.23 -6.20
N PHE A 78 18.04 20.04 -5.97
CA PHE A 78 19.48 19.79 -6.04
C PHE A 78 20.03 20.06 -7.44
N CYS A 79 19.37 19.57 -8.49
CA CYS A 79 19.76 19.82 -9.88
C CYS A 79 19.69 21.30 -10.25
N CYS A 80 18.62 22.01 -9.89
CA CYS A 80 18.48 23.45 -10.15
C CYS A 80 19.52 24.27 -9.36
N TYR A 81 19.72 23.96 -8.08
CA TYR A 81 20.65 24.70 -7.23
C TYR A 81 22.12 24.44 -7.62
N CYS A 82 22.51 23.19 -7.88
CA CYS A 82 23.88 22.84 -8.22
C CYS A 82 24.26 23.11 -9.68
N CYS A 83 23.34 22.93 -10.64
CA CYS A 83 23.68 23.05 -12.07
C CYS A 83 23.28 24.40 -12.70
N TYR A 84 22.27 25.09 -12.18
CA TYR A 84 21.81 26.38 -12.73
C TYR A 84 22.24 27.59 -11.90
N CYS A 85 22.23 27.51 -10.55
CA CYS A 85 22.55 28.66 -9.70
C CYS A 85 24.04 28.78 -9.31
N ARG A 86 24.83 27.71 -9.50
CA ARG A 86 26.26 27.67 -9.12
C ARG A 86 27.23 27.81 -10.30
N ARG A 87 26.70 28.12 -11.48
CA ARG A 87 27.44 28.39 -12.71
C ARG A 87 27.43 29.89 -12.98
#